data_AF-A0A1X2HCR2-F1
#
_entry.id   AF-A0A1X2HCR2-F1
#
_cell.length_a   1.000
_cell.length_b   1.000
_cell.length_c   1.000
_cell.angle_alpha   90.00
_cell.angle_beta   90.00
_cell.angle_gamma   90.00
#
_symmetry.space_group_name_H-M   'P 1'
#
loop_
_entity.id
_entity.type
_entity.pdbx_description
1 polymer ?
#
loop_
_entity_poly.entity_id
_entity_poly.type
_entity_poly.pdbx_seq_one_letter_code
_entity_poly.pdbx_strand_id
1 'polypeptide(L)' 'MTTKKILLRIKGLSETKADKIKEAAAKAQDCSFLTATQIASHRKKVVHISTGSKQFDTLLGGGIQSMSITEVFGEYRTGK' A
#
# COMPACT_ATOMS: atom_id res chain seq x y z
N MET A 1 5.40 -3.04 -6.06
CA MET A 1 6.64 -3.83 -6.20
C MET A 1 6.52 -4.64 -7.48
N THR A 2 7.29 -4.31 -8.52
CA THR A 2 7.25 -5.03 -9.80
C THR A 2 8.43 -5.99 -9.88
N THR A 3 8.19 -7.27 -10.17
CA THR A 3 9.27 -8.26 -10.27
C THR A 3 10.00 -8.12 -11.60
N LYS A 4 11.29 -8.51 -11.64
CA LYS A 4 12.08 -8.53 -12.89
C LYS A 4 11.38 -9.36 -13.97
N LYS A 5 10.77 -10.49 -13.60
CA LYS A 5 9.99 -11.36 -14.50
C LYS A 5 8.84 -10.63 -15.20
N ILE A 6 8.16 -9.71 -14.50
CA ILE A 6 7.08 -8.92 -15.10
C ILE A 6 7.65 -7.88 -16.08
N LEU A 7 8.77 -7.22 -15.73
CA LEU A 7 9.42 -6.24 -16.61
C LEU A 7 9.88 -6.88 -17.93
N LEU A 8 10.38 -8.11 -17.89
CA LEU A 8 10.83 -8.83 -19.09
C LEU A 8 9.71 -9.26 -20.04
N ARG A 9 8.45 -9.23 -19.57
CA ARG A 9 7.29 -9.48 -20.45
C ARG A 9 6.95 -8.27 -21.33
N ILE A 10 7.51 -7.10 -21.03
CA ILE A 10 7.28 -5.89 -21.80
C ILE A 10 8.17 -5.94 -23.06
N LYS A 11 7.55 -6.00 -24.24
CA LYS A 11 8.27 -5.97 -25.52
C LYS A 11 9.16 -4.72 -25.59
N GLY A 12 10.44 -4.91 -25.92
CA GLY A 12 11.43 -3.83 -26.02
C GLY A 12 12.25 -3.56 -24.75
N LEU A 13 11.94 -4.22 -23.62
CA LEU A 13 12.77 -4.23 -22.42
C LEU A 13 13.63 -5.50 -22.37
N SER A 14 14.95 -5.32 -22.56
CA SER A 14 15.94 -6.37 -22.34
C SER A 14 16.28 -6.51 -20.85
N GLU A 15 16.95 -7.61 -20.48
CA GLU A 15 17.42 -7.83 -19.11
C GLU A 15 18.30 -6.69 -18.59
N THR A 16 19.24 -6.24 -19.41
CA THR A 16 20.12 -5.12 -19.07
C THR A 16 19.34 -3.83 -18.80
N LYS A 17 18.27 -3.56 -19.55
CA LYS A 17 17.41 -2.39 -19.31
C LYS A 17 16.60 -2.56 -18.02
N ALA A 18 16.04 -3.74 -17.78
CA ALA A 18 15.28 -4.03 -16.57
C ALA A 18 16.15 -3.88 -15.30
N ASP A 19 17.41 -4.31 -15.35
CA ASP A 19 18.34 -4.15 -14.22
C ASP A 19 18.70 -2.67 -13.98
N LYS A 20 18.98 -1.91 -15.05
CA LYS A 20 19.22 -0.45 -14.94
C LYS A 20 18.02 0.29 -14.33
N ILE A 21 16.80 -0.07 -14.74
CA ILE A 21 15.56 0.52 -14.19
C ILE A 21 15.45 0.21 -12.69
N LYS A 22 15.69 -1.05 -12.29
CA LYS A 22 15.64 -1.44 -10.88
C LYS A 22 16.67 -0.69 -10.05
N GLU A 23 17.89 -0.55 -10.55
CA GLU A 23 18.95 0.17 -9.86
C GLU A 23 18.62 1.65 -9.69
N ALA A 24 18.12 2.31 -10.75
CA ALA A 24 17.67 3.69 -10.68
C ALA A 24 16.51 3.88 -9.68
N ALA A 25 15.52 2.98 -9.69
CA ALA A 25 14.41 3.03 -8.75
C ALA A 25 14.87 2.80 -7.29
N ALA A 26 15.82 1.88 -7.07
CA ALA A 26 16.39 1.62 -5.75
C ALA A 26 17.21 2.80 -5.21
N LYS A 27 17.84 3.60 -6.09
CA LYS A 27 18.53 4.85 -5.71
C LYS A 27 17.55 6.02 -5.48
N ALA A 28 16.44 6.05 -6.21
CA ALA A 28 15.44 7.11 -6.11
C ALA A 28 14.54 6.95 -4.87
N GLN A 29 14.39 5.73 -4.35
CA GLN A 29 13.56 5.45 -3.19
C GLN A 29 14.41 5.03 -2.00
N ASP A 30 14.17 5.62 -0.84
CA ASP A 30 14.81 5.23 0.42
C ASP A 30 14.24 3.89 0.92
N CYS A 31 14.79 2.78 0.42
CA CYS A 31 14.45 1.42 0.81
C CYS A 31 15.49 0.85 1.79
N SER A 32 15.83 1.60 2.84
CA SER A 32 16.78 1.21 3.87
C SER A 32 16.07 0.59 5.09
N PHE A 33 16.85 0.01 6.00
CA PHE A 33 16.31 -0.45 7.28
C PHE A 33 15.82 0.74 8.10
N LEU A 34 14.59 0.63 8.62
CA LEU A 34 13.95 1.66 9.42
C LEU A 34 13.69 1.14 10.84
N THR A 35 13.89 2.00 11.82
CA THR A 35 13.52 1.75 13.22
C THR A 35 12.00 1.79 13.41
N ALA A 36 11.50 1.18 14.49
CA ALA A 36 10.08 1.21 14.83
C ALA A 36 9.51 2.64 14.94
N THR A 37 10.29 3.57 15.51
CA THR A 37 9.90 4.99 15.65
C THR A 37 9.76 5.68 14.29
N GLN A 38 10.66 5.41 13.35
CA GLN A 38 10.56 5.94 12.00
C GLN A 38 9.32 5.39 11.29
N ILE A 39 9.05 4.08 11.40
CA ILE A 39 7.83 3.47 10.84
C ILE A 39 6.57 4.09 11.47
N ALA A 40 6.55 4.32 12.78
CA ALA A 40 5.44 4.99 13.45
C ALA A 40 5.20 6.41 12.90
N SER A 41 6.28 7.16 12.61
CA SER A 41 6.20 8.46 11.95
C SER A 41 5.64 8.34 10.52
N HIS A 42 6.10 7.37 9.73
CA HIS A 42 5.57 7.11 8.38
C HIS A 42 4.08 6.77 8.41
N ARG A 43 3.63 5.99 9.40
CA ARG A 43 2.21 5.62 9.56
C ARG A 43 1.29 6.80 9.88
N LYS A 44 1.82 7.96 10.31
CA LYS A 44 0.99 9.18 10.44
C LYS A 44 0.43 9.68 9.11
N LYS A 45 1.00 9.25 7.98
CA LYS A 45 0.47 9.55 6.63
C LYS A 45 -0.77 8.74 6.27
N VAL A 46 -1.12 7.74 7.07
CA VAL A 46 -2.31 6.92 6.86
C VAL A 46 -3.56 7.77 7.13
N VAL A 47 -4.39 7.90 6.11
CA VAL A 47 -5.69 8.58 6.16
C VAL A 47 -6.79 7.58 6.48
N HIS A 48 -7.82 8.04 7.19
CA HIS A 48 -9.06 7.30 7.48
C HIS A 48 -10.23 7.94 6.74
N ILE A 49 -11.04 7.12 6.07
CA ILE A 49 -12.23 7.55 5.34
C ILE A 49 -13.45 7.23 6.21
N SER A 50 -14.29 8.23 6.49
CA SER A 50 -15.52 8.04 7.27
C SER A 50 -16.49 7.11 6.55
N THR A 51 -17.14 6.24 7.31
CA THR A 51 -18.24 5.36 6.90
C THR A 51 -19.58 6.11 6.83
N GLY A 52 -19.63 7.37 7.25
CA GLY A 52 -20.86 8.15 7.41
C GLY A 52 -21.57 7.93 8.75
N SER A 53 -21.15 6.93 9.55
CA SER A 53 -21.64 6.69 10.90
C SER A 53 -20.56 6.94 11.93
N LYS A 54 -20.77 7.92 12.83
CA LYS A 54 -19.80 8.27 13.89
C LYS A 54 -19.49 7.09 14.82
N GLN A 55 -20.49 6.26 15.12
CA GLN A 55 -20.32 5.08 15.98
C GLN A 55 -19.47 4.03 15.28
N PHE A 56 -19.71 3.81 13.98
CA PHE A 56 -18.96 2.83 13.22
C PHE A 56 -17.52 3.29 12.96
N ASP A 57 -17.32 4.58 12.65
CA ASP A 57 -15.97 5.16 12.54
C ASP A 57 -15.18 5.01 13.84
N THR A 58 -15.82 5.22 14.99
CA THR A 58 -15.19 5.02 16.30
C THR A 58 -14.77 3.57 16.51
N LEU A 59 -15.63 2.61 16.15
CA LEU A 59 -15.32 1.18 16.22
C LEU A 59 -14.11 0.81 15.34
N LEU A 60 -13.99 1.45 14.17
CA LEU A 60 -12.88 1.25 13.24
C LEU A 60 -11.62 2.09 13.59
N GLY A 61 -11.63 2.87 14.68
CA GLY A 61 -10.50 3.70 15.08
C GLY A 61 -10.29 4.96 14.22
N GLY A 62 -11.36 5.47 13.60
CA GLY A 62 -11.37 6.68 12.78
C GLY A 62 -12.02 6.52 11.41
N GLY A 63 -12.38 5.30 11.02
CA GLY A 63 -12.97 4.97 9.72
C GLY A 63 -12.14 3.94 8.95
N ILE A 64 -12.39 3.79 7.65
CA ILE A 64 -11.68 2.84 6.79
C ILE A 64 -10.26 3.34 6.52
N GLN A 65 -9.27 2.52 6.86
CA GLN A 65 -7.86 2.89 6.80
C GLN A 65 -7.29 2.74 5.38
N SER A 66 -6.60 3.78 4.90
CA SER A 66 -5.80 3.72 3.67
C SER A 66 -4.55 2.84 3.83
N MET A 67 -3.95 2.43 2.70
CA MET A 67 -2.78 1.55 2.66
C MET A 67 -2.99 0.18 3.33
N SER A 68 -4.25 -0.23 3.46
CA SER A 68 -4.68 -1.54 3.95
C SER A 68 -5.90 -2.02 3.17
N ILE A 69 -6.20 -3.31 3.29
CA ILE A 69 -7.43 -3.90 2.78
C ILE A 69 -8.37 -4.06 3.97
N THR A 70 -9.60 -3.56 3.84
CA THR A 70 -10.68 -3.75 4.82
C THR A 70 -11.78 -4.55 4.13
N GLU A 71 -12.10 -5.72 4.68
CA GLU A 71 -13.11 -6.63 4.14
C GLU A 71 -14.41 -6.54 4.97
N VAL A 72 -15.55 -6.56 4.29
CA VAL A 72 -16.88 -6.55 4.92
C VAL A 72 -17.67 -7.76 4.42
N PHE A 73 -18.11 -8.64 5.33
CA PHE A 73 -18.83 -9.87 5.02
C PHE A 73 -20.09 -10.05 5.88
N GLY A 74 -21.03 -10.91 5.45
CA GLY A 74 -22.35 -11.11 6.07
C GLY A 74 -23.40 -11.66 5.08
N GLU A 75 -24.63 -11.88 5.54
CA GLU A 75 -25.75 -12.43 4.74
C GLU A 75 -26.44 -11.41 3.82
N TYR A 76 -27.40 -11.84 3.00
CA TYR A 76 -28.17 -10.92 2.15
C TYR A 76 -28.84 -9.80 2.99
N ARG A 77 -28.83 -8.56 2.48
CA ARG A 77 -29.47 -7.39 3.11
C ARG A 77 -28.83 -6.91 4.44
N THR A 78 -27.57 -7.23 4.72
CA THR A 78 -26.85 -6.76 5.93
C THR A 78 -26.09 -5.44 5.78
N GLY A 79 -26.12 -4.80 4.61
CA GLY A 79 -25.39 -3.54 4.38
C GLY A 79 -23.86 -3.68 4.32
N LYS A 80 -23.37 -4.85 3.86
CA LYS A 80 -22.00 -4.95 3.31
C LYS A 80 -21.81 -3.98 2.16
#